data_AF-A0A6N6QGL4-F1
#
_entry.id   AF-A0A6N6QGL4-F1
#
_cell.length_a   1.000
_cell.length_b   1.000
_cell.length_c   1.000
_cell.angle_alpha   90.00
_cell.angle_beta   90.00
_cell.angle_gamma   90.00
#
_symmetry.space_group_name_H-M   'P 1'
#
loop_
_entity.id
_entity.type
_entity.pdbx_description
1 polymer ?
#
loop_
_entity_poly.entity_id
_entity_poly.type
_entity_poly.pdbx_seq_one_letter_code
_entity_poly.pdbx_strand_id
1 'polypeptide(L)'
;MSRVAEFQVRVVELPGLHSALGRALGEAGEGAPRIRELLEQSVRVCCVGCGITVTADELEALALATESGTPSPRLERLRLGYCARNGCDSRFYIVSAGTGMVGWPTVFRRTKELMSSKADAETEPTESGPATPARTFRQQWRRVQLAVLGSVVAVVLLAWWWRSGARIPGISPRARQFIVAPGDSPAAPAPSEGQQRRGATNAPRNFQVR
;
A
#
# COMPACT_ATOMS: atom_id res chain seq x y z
N MET A 1 14.50 -12.86 -32.09
CA MET A 1 14.11 -11.93 -31.00
C MET A 1 14.85 -12.35 -29.75
N SER A 2 15.98 -11.70 -29.47
CA SER A 2 16.81 -12.00 -28.30
C SER A 2 16.12 -11.47 -27.04
N ARG A 3 15.83 -12.33 -26.07
CA ARG A 3 15.14 -11.94 -24.84
C ARG A 3 16.11 -11.18 -23.94
N VAL A 4 15.74 -9.97 -23.54
CA VAL A 4 16.44 -9.23 -22.48
C VAL A 4 16.27 -10.03 -21.19
N ALA A 5 17.37 -10.36 -20.53
CA ALA A 5 17.32 -10.98 -19.22
C ALA A 5 17.01 -9.89 -18.19
N GLU A 6 15.98 -10.10 -17.37
CA GLU A 6 15.54 -9.15 -16.35
C GLU A 6 15.21 -9.87 -15.06
N PHE A 7 15.53 -9.26 -13.92
CA PHE A 7 15.02 -9.70 -12.63
C PHE A 7 14.83 -8.53 -11.66
N GLN A 8 13.97 -8.72 -10.68
CA GLN A 8 13.59 -7.70 -9.70
C GLN A 8 14.36 -7.91 -8.39
N VAL A 9 14.86 -6.81 -7.82
CA VAL A 9 15.64 -6.77 -6.57
C VAL A 9 15.08 -5.72 -5.63
N ARG A 10 15.15 -5.96 -4.32
CA ARG A 10 14.72 -4.99 -3.30
C ARG A 10 15.81 -3.93 -3.08
N VAL A 11 15.45 -2.70 -2.72
CA VAL A 11 16.46 -1.64 -2.47
C VAL A 11 17.49 -2.06 -1.42
N VAL A 12 17.05 -2.74 -0.36
CA VAL A 12 17.90 -3.21 0.74
C VAL A 12 18.96 -4.21 0.27
N GLU A 13 18.71 -4.90 -0.85
CA GLU A 13 19.62 -5.91 -1.41
C GLU A 13 20.60 -5.31 -2.43
N LEU A 14 20.44 -4.03 -2.84
CA LEU A 14 21.32 -3.35 -3.79
C LEU A 14 22.80 -3.34 -3.37
N PRO A 15 23.18 -3.12 -2.09
CA PRO A 15 24.60 -3.14 -1.69
C PRO A 15 25.27 -4.51 -1.95
N GLY A 16 24.51 -5.60 -1.85
CA GLY A 16 24.99 -6.96 -2.14
C GLY A 16 24.99 -7.32 -3.63
N LEU A 17 24.29 -6.55 -4.46
CA LEU A 17 24.12 -6.85 -5.87
C LEU A 17 25.43 -6.76 -6.65
N HIS A 18 26.26 -5.73 -6.40
CA HIS A 18 27.53 -5.52 -7.11
C HIS A 18 28.49 -6.70 -6.92
N SER A 19 28.72 -7.10 -5.67
CA SER A 19 29.61 -8.23 -5.35
C SER A 19 29.06 -9.57 -5.83
N ALA A 20 27.75 -9.78 -5.76
CA ALA A 20 27.11 -10.99 -6.27
C ALA A 20 27.17 -11.09 -7.81
N LEU A 21 27.03 -9.97 -8.53
CA LEU A 21 27.22 -9.92 -9.98
C LEU A 21 28.68 -10.18 -10.38
N GLY A 22 29.63 -9.50 -9.72
CA GLY A 22 31.05 -9.69 -9.97
C GLY A 22 31.49 -11.14 -9.73
N ARG A 23 31.01 -11.77 -8.65
CA ARG A 23 31.27 -13.18 -8.36
C ARG A 23 30.65 -14.11 -9.39
N ALA A 24 29.38 -13.89 -9.77
CA ALA A 24 28.69 -14.71 -10.77
C ALA A 24 29.36 -14.62 -12.16
N LEU A 25 29.87 -13.44 -12.54
CA LEU A 25 30.63 -13.27 -13.79
C LEU A 25 32.01 -13.93 -13.72
N GLY A 26 32.70 -13.85 -12.57
CA GLY A 26 33.96 -14.57 -12.35
C GLY A 26 33.78 -16.09 -12.42
N GLU A 27 32.70 -16.62 -11.84
CA GLU A 27 32.31 -18.04 -11.95
C GLU A 27 31.96 -18.44 -13.40
N ALA A 28 31.54 -17.49 -14.24
CA ALA A 28 31.31 -17.69 -15.67
C ALA A 28 32.60 -17.62 -16.52
N GLY A 29 33.77 -17.36 -15.90
CA GLY A 29 35.06 -17.30 -16.58
C GLY A 29 35.49 -15.91 -17.07
N GLU A 30 34.75 -14.85 -16.72
CA GLU A 30 35.12 -13.48 -17.09
C GLU A 30 36.26 -12.96 -16.21
N GLY A 31 37.26 -12.32 -16.83
CA GLY A 31 38.37 -11.70 -16.10
C GLY A 31 37.96 -10.38 -15.42
N ALA A 32 38.62 -10.01 -14.31
CA ALA A 32 38.35 -8.78 -13.57
C ALA A 32 38.22 -7.48 -14.42
N PRO A 33 39.12 -7.17 -15.37
CA PRO A 33 38.95 -5.97 -16.20
C PRO A 33 37.70 -6.04 -17.09
N ARG A 34 37.36 -7.25 -17.58
CA ARG A 34 36.20 -7.47 -18.44
C ARG A 34 34.89 -7.41 -17.66
N ILE A 35 34.89 -7.89 -16.41
CA ILE A 35 33.73 -7.79 -15.51
C ILE A 35 33.29 -6.34 -15.35
N ARG A 36 34.23 -5.43 -15.05
CA ARG A 36 33.93 -4.01 -14.88
C ARG A 36 33.29 -3.41 -16.13
N GLU A 37 33.92 -3.64 -17.29
CA GLU A 37 33.42 -3.18 -18.58
C GLU A 37 32.00 -3.71 -18.88
N LEU A 38 31.75 -4.99 -18.61
CA LEU A 38 30.45 -5.62 -18.82
C LEU A 38 29.38 -5.03 -17.90
N LEU A 39 29.70 -4.75 -16.63
CA LEU A 39 28.77 -4.13 -15.68
C LEU A 39 28.42 -2.70 -16.11
N GLU A 40 29.40 -1.91 -16.54
CA GLU A 40 29.19 -0.53 -16.98
C GLU A 40 28.39 -0.44 -18.28
N GLN A 41 28.67 -1.31 -19.25
CA GLN A 41 28.04 -1.24 -20.58
C GLN A 41 26.70 -1.96 -20.67
N SER A 42 26.59 -3.12 -20.01
CA SER A 42 25.49 -4.06 -20.27
C SER A 42 24.42 -4.03 -19.18
N VAL A 43 24.77 -3.75 -17.93
CA VAL A 43 23.84 -3.83 -16.80
C VAL A 43 23.19 -2.48 -16.54
N ARG A 44 21.85 -2.46 -16.50
CA ARG A 44 21.05 -1.30 -16.12
C ARG A 44 20.16 -1.64 -14.94
N VAL A 45 20.25 -0.83 -13.88
CA VAL A 45 19.42 -0.97 -12.68
C VAL A 45 18.46 0.21 -12.61
N CYS A 46 17.17 -0.04 -12.81
CA CYS A 46 16.15 0.99 -12.93
C CYS A 46 15.11 0.87 -11.83
N CYS A 47 14.73 1.99 -11.22
CA CYS A 47 13.64 2.01 -10.25
C CYS A 47 12.29 1.72 -10.93
N VAL A 48 11.52 0.77 -10.39
CA VAL A 48 10.19 0.40 -10.94
C VAL A 48 9.21 1.58 -10.92
N GLY A 49 9.30 2.46 -9.93
CA GLY A 49 8.33 3.55 -9.74
C GLY A 49 8.60 4.80 -10.57
N CYS A 50 9.85 5.25 -10.61
CA CYS A 50 10.20 6.53 -11.25
C CYS A 50 11.20 6.40 -12.42
N GLY A 51 11.65 5.19 -12.74
CA GLY A 51 12.59 4.93 -13.83
C GLY A 51 14.01 5.44 -13.60
N ILE A 52 14.34 5.97 -12.42
CA ILE A 52 15.70 6.45 -12.15
C ILE A 52 16.70 5.30 -12.25
N THR A 53 17.77 5.51 -13.01
CA THR A 53 18.83 4.55 -13.25
C THR A 53 19.93 4.69 -12.21
N VAL A 54 20.37 3.58 -11.64
CA VAL A 54 21.56 3.48 -10.77
C VAL A 54 22.72 2.95 -11.63
N THR A 55 23.86 3.64 -11.61
CA THR A 55 25.04 3.25 -12.40
C THR A 55 25.85 2.17 -11.70
N ALA A 56 26.75 1.50 -12.43
CA ALA A 56 27.66 0.51 -11.86
C ALA A 56 28.55 1.12 -10.76
N ASP A 57 29.08 2.33 -10.98
CA ASP A 57 29.87 3.06 -9.97
C ASP A 57 29.07 3.36 -8.70
N GLU A 58 27.78 3.70 -8.83
CA GLU A 58 26.91 3.91 -7.66
C GLU A 58 26.66 2.60 -6.88
N LEU A 59 26.55 1.46 -7.58
CA LEU A 59 26.44 0.14 -6.96
C LEU A 59 27.74 -0.27 -6.25
N GLU A 60 28.89 0.01 -6.86
CA GLU A 60 30.20 -0.23 -6.26
C GLU A 60 30.38 0.65 -5.00
N ALA A 61 30.05 1.94 -5.08
CA ALA A 61 30.09 2.85 -3.94
C ALA A 61 29.10 2.46 -2.82
N LEU A 62 27.97 1.82 -3.16
CA LEU A 62 27.05 1.24 -2.19
C LEU A 62 27.63 -0.02 -1.52
N ALA A 63 28.40 -0.82 -2.25
CA ALA A 63 29.04 -2.01 -1.70
C ALA A 63 30.24 -1.70 -0.80
N LEU A 64 31.03 -0.66 -1.14
CA LEU A 64 32.21 -0.20 -0.39
C LEU A 64 31.89 0.80 0.73
N ALA A 65 30.62 1.17 0.84
CA ALA A 65 30.06 2.23 1.65
C ALA A 65 30.45 2.28 3.13
N THR A 66 31.02 1.21 3.66
CA THR A 66 31.21 0.98 5.09
C THR A 66 32.28 1.88 5.72
N GLU A 67 33.23 2.45 4.97
CA GLU A 67 34.49 2.88 5.62
C GLU A 67 34.92 4.35 5.49
N SER A 68 34.64 5.11 4.42
CA SER A 68 35.18 6.49 4.38
C SER A 68 34.64 7.38 3.27
N GLY A 69 33.91 8.43 3.66
CA GLY A 69 33.54 9.55 2.78
C GLY A 69 32.15 10.09 3.07
N THR A 70 31.95 11.39 2.89
CA THR A 70 30.62 12.01 2.96
C THR A 70 29.80 11.51 1.77
N PRO A 71 28.84 10.59 1.97
CA PRO A 71 28.12 10.01 0.84
C PRO A 71 27.27 11.08 0.18
N SER A 72 27.10 10.97 -1.15
CA SER A 72 26.11 11.80 -1.83
C SER A 72 24.73 11.54 -1.21
N PRO A 73 23.85 12.55 -1.10
CA PRO A 73 22.53 12.36 -0.50
C PRO A 73 21.70 11.29 -1.23
N ARG A 74 22.00 11.07 -2.51
CA ARG A 74 21.42 10.01 -3.33
C ARG A 74 21.83 8.61 -2.87
N LEU A 75 23.13 8.39 -2.63
CA LEU A 75 23.64 7.10 -2.13
C LEU A 75 23.15 6.82 -0.71
N GLU A 76 23.11 7.85 0.14
CA GLU A 76 22.62 7.71 1.51
C GLU A 76 21.17 7.22 1.56
N ARG A 77 20.30 7.74 0.68
CA ARG A 77 18.92 7.25 0.55
C ARG A 77 18.84 5.79 0.12
N LEU A 78 19.68 5.38 -0.82
CA LEU A 78 19.74 3.98 -1.27
C LEU A 78 20.19 3.06 -0.12
N ARG A 79 21.18 3.48 0.68
CA ARG A 79 21.62 2.77 1.89
C ARG A 79 20.50 2.60 2.91
N LEU A 80 19.70 3.65 3.10
CA LEU A 80 18.53 3.64 3.97
C LEU A 80 17.33 2.83 3.40
N GLY A 81 17.48 2.17 2.24
CA GLY A 81 16.45 1.35 1.63
C GLY A 81 15.35 2.12 0.90
N TYR A 82 15.60 3.40 0.58
CA TYR A 82 14.68 4.26 -0.19
C TYR A 82 15.13 4.44 -1.65
N CYS A 83 14.21 4.89 -2.50
CA CYS A 83 14.55 5.26 -3.86
C CYS A 83 15.55 6.44 -3.92
N ALA A 84 16.44 6.40 -4.92
CA ALA A 84 17.40 7.47 -5.21
C ALA A 84 16.72 8.82 -5.51
N ARG A 85 15.51 8.80 -6.07
CA ARG A 85 14.70 10.01 -6.30
C ARG A 85 13.95 10.42 -5.04
N ASN A 86 14.07 11.68 -4.65
CA ASN A 86 13.26 12.27 -3.58
C ASN A 86 11.76 12.21 -3.96
N GLY A 87 10.92 11.74 -3.02
CA GLY A 87 9.48 11.59 -3.23
C GLY A 87 9.04 10.31 -3.96
N CYS A 88 9.95 9.37 -4.27
CA CYS A 88 9.57 8.06 -4.82
C CYS A 88 9.57 6.98 -3.72
N ASP A 89 8.42 6.32 -3.54
CA ASP A 89 8.23 5.25 -2.54
C ASP A 89 8.43 3.83 -3.09
N SER A 90 9.04 3.69 -4.26
CA SER A 90 9.34 2.37 -4.81
C SER A 90 10.41 1.69 -3.97
N ARG A 91 10.17 0.40 -3.66
CA ARG A 91 11.11 -0.45 -2.92
C ARG A 91 11.82 -1.47 -3.80
N PHE A 92 11.62 -1.39 -5.11
CA PHE A 92 12.12 -2.37 -6.05
C PHE A 92 12.81 -1.70 -7.23
N TYR A 93 13.86 -2.37 -7.69
CA TYR A 93 14.59 -2.06 -8.90
C TYR A 93 14.53 -3.27 -9.84
N ILE A 94 14.50 -2.99 -11.14
CA ILE A 94 14.67 -4.00 -12.19
C ILE A 94 16.12 -3.92 -12.63
N VAL A 95 16.79 -5.07 -12.57
CA VAL A 95 18.11 -5.27 -13.14
C VAL A 95 17.91 -5.90 -14.50
N SER A 96 18.37 -5.22 -15.54
CA SER A 96 18.29 -5.67 -16.93
C SER A 96 19.68 -5.72 -17.52
N ALA A 97 19.94 -6.71 -18.37
CA ALA A 97 21.17 -6.77 -19.14
C ALA A 97 20.89 -6.83 -20.63
N GLY A 98 21.65 -6.05 -21.40
CA GLY A 98 21.61 -6.08 -22.85
C GLY A 98 22.02 -7.43 -23.42
N THR A 99 21.68 -7.68 -24.68
CA THR A 99 22.10 -8.88 -25.39
C THR A 99 23.59 -8.80 -25.71
N GLY A 100 24.37 -9.79 -25.29
CA GLY A 100 25.82 -9.83 -25.50
C GLY A 100 26.36 -11.26 -25.54
N MET A 101 27.69 -11.39 -25.58
CA MET A 101 28.38 -12.69 -25.57
C MET A 101 28.23 -13.44 -24.24
N VAL A 102 27.82 -12.73 -23.18
CA VAL A 102 27.65 -13.30 -21.84
C VAL A 102 26.29 -13.98 -21.73
N GLY A 103 26.27 -15.18 -21.14
CA GLY A 103 25.06 -15.90 -20.78
C GLY A 103 24.30 -15.26 -19.60
N TRP A 104 23.77 -14.05 -19.78
CA TRP A 104 23.09 -13.26 -18.75
C TRP A 104 22.02 -14.02 -17.94
N PRO A 105 21.18 -14.89 -18.53
CA PRO A 105 20.22 -15.67 -17.75
C PRO A 105 20.90 -16.56 -16.69
N THR A 106 22.04 -17.17 -17.02
CA THR A 106 22.81 -18.01 -16.09
C THR A 106 23.45 -17.16 -15.00
N VAL A 107 24.05 -16.02 -15.38
CA VAL A 107 24.66 -15.07 -14.44
C VAL A 107 23.60 -14.56 -13.45
N PHE A 108 22.44 -14.11 -13.94
CA PHE A 108 21.37 -13.58 -13.09
C PHE A 108 20.77 -14.64 -12.17
N ARG A 109 20.59 -15.87 -12.65
CA ARG A 109 20.18 -16.99 -11.78
C ARG A 109 21.19 -17.18 -10.66
N ARG A 110 22.49 -17.19 -10.99
CA ARG A 110 23.56 -17.40 -10.02
C ARG A 110 23.69 -16.25 -9.03
N THR A 111 23.59 -15.01 -9.49
CA THR A 111 23.55 -13.81 -8.64
C THR A 111 22.40 -13.88 -7.65
N LYS A 112 21.20 -14.31 -8.09
CA LYS A 112 20.06 -14.48 -7.19
C LYS A 112 20.32 -15.52 -6.11
N GLU A 113 20.91 -16.66 -6.46
CA GLU A 113 21.31 -17.70 -5.49
C GLU A 113 22.30 -17.14 -4.46
N LEU A 114 23.37 -16.45 -4.92
CA LEU A 114 24.38 -15.85 -4.04
C LEU A 114 23.78 -14.81 -3.07
N MET A 115 22.80 -14.03 -3.54
CA MET A 115 22.11 -13.05 -2.70
C MET A 115 21.17 -13.71 -1.69
N SER A 116 20.49 -14.81 -2.06
CA SER A 116 19.64 -15.57 -1.15
C SER A 116 20.47 -16.28 -0.07
N SER A 117 21.59 -16.93 -0.42
CA SER A 117 22.43 -17.62 0.56
C SER A 117 23.04 -16.70 1.62
N LYS A 118 23.29 -15.42 1.29
CA LYS A 118 23.79 -14.45 2.26
C LYS A 118 22.74 -14.10 3.33
N ALA A 119 21.46 -14.05 2.95
CA ALA A 119 20.39 -13.75 3.90
C ALA A 119 20.23 -14.86 4.96
N ASP A 120 20.48 -16.11 4.57
CA ASP A 120 20.39 -17.26 5.48
C ASP A 120 21.60 -17.33 6.42
N ALA A 121 22.80 -16.97 5.94
CA ALA A 121 24.03 -17.01 6.73
C ALA A 121 24.08 -15.94 7.86
N GLU A 122 23.35 -14.84 7.72
CA GLU A 122 23.27 -13.80 8.77
C GLU A 122 22.15 -14.09 9.80
N THR A 123 21.39 -15.17 9.60
CA THR A 123 20.34 -15.64 10.50
C THR A 123 20.79 -16.88 11.29
N GLU A 124 21.97 -16.81 11.91
CA GLU A 124 22.30 -17.70 13.03
C GLU A 124 21.57 -17.20 14.30
N PRO A 125 20.96 -18.09 15.11
CA PRO A 125 19.95 -17.73 16.09
C PRO A 125 20.60 -17.14 17.34
N THR A 126 20.71 -15.80 17.40
CA THR A 126 20.84 -15.12 18.70
C THR A 126 19.47 -15.15 19.38
N GLU A 127 19.41 -15.94 20.45
CA GLU A 127 18.28 -16.22 21.33
C GLU A 127 17.44 -14.97 21.71
N SER A 128 16.13 -15.08 21.50
CA SER A 128 15.06 -14.54 22.36
C SER A 128 15.02 -13.04 22.65
N GLY A 129 14.66 -12.24 21.64
CA GLY A 129 13.85 -11.03 21.84
C GLY A 129 12.51 -11.21 21.11
N PRO A 130 11.36 -10.73 21.62
CA PRO A 130 10.08 -10.87 20.94
C PRO A 130 10.18 -10.14 19.60
N ALA A 131 10.39 -10.94 18.55
CA ALA A 131 10.41 -10.52 17.18
C ALA A 131 9.07 -9.85 16.91
N THR A 132 9.07 -8.52 16.93
CA THR A 132 7.98 -7.74 16.37
C THR A 132 8.03 -8.06 14.88
N PRO A 133 7.07 -8.81 14.32
CA PRO A 133 7.08 -9.02 12.89
C PRO A 133 6.96 -7.63 12.30
N ALA A 134 7.91 -7.26 11.44
CA ALA A 134 7.82 -6.10 10.56
C ALA A 134 6.66 -6.35 9.57
N ARG A 135 5.44 -6.41 10.11
CA ARG A 135 4.19 -6.37 9.38
C ARG A 135 4.22 -5.04 8.67
N THR A 136 4.49 -5.15 7.37
CA THR A 136 4.58 -4.04 6.43
C THR A 136 3.54 -2.97 6.79
N PHE A 137 4.02 -1.80 7.20
CA PHE A 137 3.21 -0.64 7.58
C PHE A 137 2.06 -0.37 6.59
N ARG A 138 2.26 -0.69 5.30
CA ARG A 138 1.24 -0.65 4.23
C ARG A 138 0.05 -1.61 4.41
N GLN A 139 0.24 -2.84 4.88
CA GLN A 139 -0.89 -3.74 5.15
C GLN A 139 -1.72 -3.24 6.33
N GLN A 140 -1.07 -2.69 7.35
CA GLN A 140 -1.77 -2.07 8.47
C GLN A 140 -2.53 -0.82 8.01
N TRP A 141 -1.94 0.01 7.16
CA TRP A 141 -2.60 1.20 6.60
C TRP A 141 -3.78 0.86 5.69
N ARG A 142 -3.69 -0.19 4.86
CA ARG A 142 -4.84 -0.66 4.06
C ARG A 142 -5.99 -1.18 4.93
N ARG A 143 -5.69 -1.88 6.02
CA ARG A 143 -6.73 -2.32 6.98
C ARG A 143 -7.38 -1.14 7.68
N VAL A 144 -6.60 -0.12 8.05
CA VAL A 144 -7.12 1.12 8.64
C VAL A 144 -7.99 1.87 7.63
N GLN A 145 -7.56 2.02 6.38
CA GLN A 145 -8.38 2.66 5.33
C GLN A 145 -9.70 1.91 5.10
N LEU A 146 -9.68 0.58 5.04
CA LEU A 146 -10.90 -0.22 4.89
C LEU A 146 -11.82 -0.11 6.12
N ALA A 147 -11.26 -0.06 7.32
CA ALA A 147 -12.03 0.14 8.55
C ALA A 147 -12.69 1.53 8.61
N VAL A 148 -11.96 2.58 8.23
CA VAL A 148 -12.49 3.96 8.16
C VAL A 148 -13.57 4.06 7.10
N LEU A 149 -13.35 3.50 5.90
CA LEU A 149 -14.34 3.50 4.84
C LEU A 149 -15.61 2.74 5.26
N GLY A 150 -15.44 1.55 5.86
CA GLY A 150 -16.56 0.77 6.39
C GLY A 150 -17.34 1.50 7.48
N SER A 151 -16.65 2.22 8.38
CA SER A 151 -17.25 3.08 9.39
C SER A 151 -18.11 4.19 8.78
N VAL A 152 -17.58 4.93 7.80
CA VAL A 152 -18.32 6.00 7.12
C VAL A 152 -19.56 5.46 6.42
N VAL A 153 -19.44 4.34 5.70
CA VAL A 153 -20.57 3.68 5.03
C VAL A 153 -21.65 3.26 6.04
N ALA A 154 -21.25 2.68 7.18
CA ALA A 154 -22.18 2.28 8.23
C ALA A 154 -22.94 3.49 8.81
N VAL A 155 -22.26 4.60 9.07
CA VAL A 155 -22.90 5.84 9.58
C VAL A 155 -23.89 6.41 8.56
N VAL A 156 -23.53 6.43 7.27
CA VAL A 156 -24.43 6.90 6.20
C VAL A 156 -25.66 6.01 6.08
N LEU A 157 -25.50 4.68 6.12
CA LEU A 157 -26.62 3.73 6.10
C LEU A 157 -27.52 3.90 7.33
N LEU A 158 -26.94 4.11 8.51
CA LEU A 158 -27.68 4.33 9.75
C LEU A 158 -28.50 5.63 9.68
N ALA A 159 -27.89 6.72 9.22
CA ALA A 159 -28.57 8.01 9.05
C ALA A 159 -29.69 7.91 8.00
N TRP A 160 -29.44 7.22 6.90
CA TRP A 160 -30.44 6.97 5.85
C TRP A 160 -31.61 6.12 6.37
N TRP A 161 -31.32 5.08 7.16
CA TRP A 161 -32.34 4.22 7.78
C TRP A 161 -33.22 4.99 8.78
N TRP A 162 -32.62 5.83 9.63
CA TRP A 162 -33.36 6.71 10.53
C TRP A 162 -34.23 7.72 9.77
N ARG A 163 -33.70 8.35 8.72
CA ARG A 163 -34.45 9.31 7.90
C ARG A 163 -35.59 8.66 7.12
N SER A 164 -35.46 7.37 6.78
CA SER A 164 -36.51 6.58 6.12
C SER A 164 -37.61 6.09 7.08
N GLY A 165 -37.54 6.49 8.36
CA GLY A 165 -38.59 6.25 9.34
C GLY A 165 -38.71 4.80 9.79
N ALA A 166 -37.62 4.04 9.76
CA ALA A 166 -37.57 2.63 10.17
C ALA A 166 -38.70 1.75 9.59
N ARG A 167 -39.20 2.09 8.40
CA ARG A 167 -40.19 1.26 7.71
C ARG A 167 -39.48 -0.01 7.27
N ILE A 168 -39.71 -1.10 7.99
CA ILE A 168 -39.21 -2.43 7.63
C ILE A 168 -39.82 -2.79 6.26
N PRO A 169 -39.03 -2.87 5.18
CA PRO A 169 -39.56 -3.25 3.88
C PRO A 169 -40.10 -4.69 3.98
N GLY A 170 -41.43 -4.83 3.85
CA GLY A 170 -42.12 -6.12 3.94
C GLY A 170 -43.06 -6.29 5.14
N ILE A 171 -43.00 -5.43 6.16
CA ILE A 171 -44.00 -5.40 7.24
C ILE A 171 -44.87 -4.16 7.04
N SER A 172 -45.73 -4.20 6.03
CA SER A 172 -46.87 -3.29 6.04
C SER A 172 -47.77 -3.74 7.20
N PRO A 173 -48.05 -2.90 8.21
CA PRO A 173 -49.03 -3.23 9.22
C PRO A 173 -50.34 -3.55 8.49
N ARG A 174 -50.70 -4.83 8.48
CA ARG A 174 -51.95 -5.32 7.89
C ARG A 174 -53.04 -4.45 8.49
N ALA A 175 -53.71 -3.66 7.65
CA ALA A 175 -54.75 -2.74 8.09
C ALA A 175 -55.67 -3.53 9.00
N ARG A 176 -55.70 -3.19 10.30
CA ARG A 176 -56.62 -3.82 11.24
C ARG A 176 -58.01 -3.47 10.72
N GLN A 177 -58.63 -4.43 10.05
CA GLN A 177 -60.03 -4.33 9.69
C GLN A 177 -60.77 -4.40 11.01
N PHE A 178 -61.14 -3.22 11.52
CA PHE A 178 -62.13 -3.14 12.58
C PHE A 178 -63.44 -3.58 11.95
N ILE A 179 -63.80 -4.84 12.18
CA ILE A 179 -65.16 -5.31 11.90
C ILE A 179 -66.03 -4.61 12.93
N VAL A 180 -66.62 -3.49 12.55
CA VAL A 180 -67.69 -2.86 13.31
C VAL A 180 -68.88 -3.80 13.16
N ALA A 181 -69.26 -4.47 14.24
CA ALA A 181 -70.49 -5.25 14.27
C ALA A 181 -71.66 -4.27 13.97
N PRO A 182 -72.52 -4.56 12.99
CA PRO A 182 -73.69 -3.74 12.71
C PRO A 182 -74.68 -3.87 13.87
N GLY A 183 -74.56 -2.99 14.86
CA GLY A 183 -75.40 -3.00 16.06
C GLY A 183 -74.96 -1.99 17.13
N ASP A 184 -73.66 -1.72 17.24
CA ASP A 184 -73.14 -0.74 18.19
C ASP A 184 -72.91 0.61 17.50
N SER A 185 -73.99 1.34 17.28
CA SER A 185 -73.92 2.80 17.11
C SER A 185 -73.56 3.40 18.47
N PRO A 186 -72.35 3.94 18.69
CA PRO A 186 -72.09 4.69 19.90
C PRO A 186 -73.04 5.89 19.91
N ALA A 187 -73.84 5.98 20.97
CA ALA A 187 -74.71 7.11 21.23
C ALA A 187 -73.92 8.41 21.04
N ALA A 188 -74.50 9.33 20.26
CA ALA A 188 -73.92 10.63 19.97
C ALA A 188 -73.46 11.29 21.29
N PRO A 189 -72.16 11.63 21.43
CA PRO A 189 -71.73 12.40 22.59
C PRO A 189 -72.44 13.76 22.56
N ALA A 190 -73.08 14.09 23.67
CA ALA A 190 -73.72 15.37 23.89
C ALA A 190 -72.76 16.53 23.58
N PRO A 191 -73.26 17.67 23.06
CA PRO A 191 -72.44 18.82 22.74
C PRO A 191 -71.75 19.33 24.00
N SER A 192 -70.44 19.11 24.10
CA SER A 192 -69.61 19.75 25.11
C SER A 192 -69.46 21.22 24.76
N GLU A 193 -70.27 22.03 25.45
CA GLU A 193 -70.17 23.47 25.56
C GLU A 193 -68.79 23.84 26.14
N GLY A 194 -68.02 24.66 25.40
CA GLY A 194 -66.86 25.35 25.96
C GLY A 194 -65.49 24.78 25.59
N GLN A 195 -65.00 25.08 24.38
CA GLN A 195 -63.58 25.40 24.21
C GLN A 195 -63.35 26.41 23.08
N GLN A 196 -63.98 27.57 23.28
CA GLN A 196 -63.57 28.82 22.68
C GLN A 196 -62.28 29.31 23.39
N ARG A 197 -61.31 29.82 22.62
CA ARG A 197 -60.05 30.49 22.99
C ARG A 197 -58.79 29.64 23.08
N ARG A 198 -57.98 29.75 22.02
CA ARG A 198 -56.60 30.30 21.95
C ARG A 198 -56.17 30.11 20.47
N GLY A 199 -56.10 31.13 19.61
CA GLY A 199 -55.23 32.32 19.69
C GLY A 199 -53.79 31.88 19.97
N ALA A 200 -52.76 32.17 19.20
CA ALA A 200 -52.52 32.94 17.99
C ALA A 200 -51.03 32.65 17.65
N THR A 201 -50.65 32.81 16.37
CA THR A 201 -49.35 33.30 15.90
C THR A 201 -48.06 32.74 16.54
N ASN A 202 -47.28 31.98 15.75
CA ASN A 202 -45.83 31.97 15.92
C ASN A 202 -45.14 32.26 14.59
N ALA A 203 -44.35 33.34 14.61
CA ALA A 203 -43.64 33.95 13.49
C ALA A 203 -42.34 33.19 13.14
N PRO A 204 -41.84 33.31 11.89
CA PRO A 204 -40.55 32.74 11.50
C PRO A 204 -39.38 33.61 11.99
N ARG A 205 -38.39 32.96 12.64
CA ARG A 205 -37.17 33.57 13.13
C ARG A 205 -36.08 33.47 12.05
N ASN A 206 -35.75 34.60 11.42
CA ASN A 206 -34.59 34.77 10.55
C ASN A 206 -33.29 34.64 11.36
N PHE A 207 -32.34 33.82 10.89
CA PHE A 207 -30.97 33.77 11.39
C PHE A 207 -30.06 34.37 10.32
N GLN A 208 -29.42 35.51 10.63
CA GLN A 208 -28.33 36.08 9.84
C GLN A 208 -27.03 35.32 10.12
N VAL A 209 -26.29 35.04 9.05
CA VAL A 209 -24.91 34.54 9.04
C VAL A 209 -23.98 35.76 9.02
N ARG A 210 -22.93 35.72 9.84
CA ARG A 210 -21.74 36.56 9.72
C ARG A 210 -20.53 35.65 9.58
#